data_AF-A0A520BWK5-F1
#
_entry.id   AF-A0A520BWK5-F1
#
_cell.length_a   1.000
_cell.length_b   1.000
_cell.length_c   1.000
_cell.angle_alpha   90.00
_cell.angle_beta   90.00
_cell.angle_gamma   90.00
#
_symmetry.space_group_name_H-M   'P 1'
#
loop_
_entity.id
_entity.type
_entity.pdbx_description
1 polymer ?
#
loop_
_entity_poly.entity_id
_entity_poly.type
_entity_poly.pdbx_seq_one_letter_code
_entity_poly.pdbx_strand_id
1 'polypeptide(L)'
;MEIEPPPIDRERVIPTAERRGLVLVHTGDGKGKSTAAFGLALRAHGRGKPVLIYQFMKVPSARFGEHRIFEQLGVPIVGLGDGFSWKSKDLEHSAQLAREGWAKAEATIRSGDHFLVVLDEIMYPLRYGWVPLEPVLACLRERPSHVHVVLTGRGAPAELIELADTVTEMTLVKHHYQAGVPAQRGIED
;
A
#
# COMPACT_ATOMS: atom_id res chain seq x y z
N MET A 1 41.15 -8.81 -4.41
CA MET A 1 39.68 -8.87 -4.42
C MET A 1 39.29 -9.10 -5.86
N GLU A 2 38.78 -10.27 -6.20
CA GLU A 2 38.31 -10.55 -7.56
C GLU A 2 36.96 -9.86 -7.74
N ILE A 3 36.84 -9.06 -8.80
CA ILE A 3 35.60 -8.37 -9.15
C ILE A 3 34.87 -9.27 -10.13
N GLU A 4 33.70 -9.78 -9.76
CA GLU A 4 32.85 -10.54 -10.68
C GLU A 4 32.24 -9.61 -11.74
N PRO A 5 32.33 -9.95 -13.05
CA PRO A 5 31.66 -9.19 -14.09
C PRO A 5 30.13 -9.38 -13.99
N PRO A 6 29.34 -8.37 -14.38
CA PRO A 6 27.90 -8.50 -14.40
C PRO A 6 27.47 -9.60 -15.39
N PRO A 7 26.39 -10.35 -15.11
CA PRO A 7 25.86 -11.33 -16.04
C PRO A 7 25.45 -10.64 -17.34
N ILE A 8 26.09 -11.04 -18.45
CA ILE A 8 25.91 -10.45 -19.78
C ILE A 8 24.74 -11.15 -20.52
N ASP A 9 24.43 -12.37 -20.11
CA ASP A 9 23.39 -13.20 -20.72
C ASP A 9 22.19 -13.30 -19.75
N ARG A 10 21.21 -12.44 -19.96
CA ARG A 10 19.90 -12.58 -19.33
C ARG A 10 18.90 -12.73 -20.47
N GLU A 11 18.14 -13.83 -20.47
CA GLU A 11 16.97 -13.97 -21.33
C GLU A 11 16.07 -12.74 -21.14
N ARG A 12 16.03 -11.90 -22.17
CA ARG A 12 15.27 -10.66 -22.12
C ARG A 12 13.85 -10.98 -22.54
N VAL A 13 12.95 -11.08 -21.56
CA VAL A 13 11.52 -11.08 -21.84
C VAL A 13 11.16 -9.71 -22.43
N ILE A 14 10.71 -9.69 -23.70
CA ILE A 14 10.21 -8.49 -24.36
C ILE A 14 8.70 -8.44 -24.15
N PRO A 15 8.17 -7.48 -23.38
CA PRO A 15 6.73 -7.38 -23.18
C PRO A 15 6.02 -6.99 -24.49
N THR A 16 4.99 -7.74 -24.86
CA THR A 16 4.15 -7.47 -26.05
C THR A 16 2.76 -6.93 -25.69
N ALA A 17 2.39 -6.98 -24.40
CA ALA A 17 1.10 -6.52 -23.92
C ALA A 17 0.95 -4.99 -23.92
N GLU A 18 -0.28 -4.51 -24.03
CA GLU A 18 -0.60 -3.09 -23.91
C GLU A 18 -0.33 -2.54 -22.51
N ARG A 19 -0.02 -1.24 -22.44
CA ARG A 19 0.14 -0.54 -21.16
C ARG A 19 -1.22 -0.36 -20.50
N ARG A 20 -1.31 -0.77 -19.24
CA ARG A 20 -2.48 -0.57 -18.39
C ARG A 20 -2.08 -0.27 -16.94
N GLY A 21 -3.05 0.19 -16.18
CA GLY A 21 -3.04 0.25 -14.73
C GLY A 21 -2.72 -1.12 -14.13
N LEU A 22 -2.00 -1.12 -13.02
CA LEU A 22 -1.51 -2.33 -12.35
C LEU A 22 -2.04 -2.40 -10.92
N VAL A 23 -2.36 -3.61 -10.47
CA VAL A 23 -2.57 -3.93 -9.06
C VAL A 23 -1.28 -4.46 -8.47
N LEU A 24 -0.76 -3.77 -7.47
CA LEU A 24 0.48 -4.10 -6.79
C LEU A 24 0.16 -4.48 -5.34
N VAL A 25 0.77 -5.55 -4.84
CA VAL A 25 0.65 -5.95 -3.43
C VAL A 25 2.03 -5.97 -2.79
N HIS A 26 2.17 -5.27 -1.67
CA HIS A 26 3.36 -5.32 -0.82
C HIS A 26 2.99 -5.97 0.52
N THR A 27 3.37 -7.24 0.68
CA THR A 27 3.03 -8.05 1.85
C THR A 27 4.27 -8.63 2.53
N GLY A 28 4.08 -9.60 3.43
CA GLY A 28 5.16 -10.24 4.19
C GLY A 28 5.47 -9.54 5.51
N ASP A 29 6.30 -10.20 6.33
CA ASP A 29 6.57 -9.79 7.70
C ASP A 29 7.70 -8.75 7.86
N GLY A 30 8.45 -8.53 6.80
CA GLY A 30 9.55 -7.59 6.72
C GLY A 30 9.12 -6.14 6.73
N LYS A 31 10.03 -5.27 7.19
CA LYS A 31 9.93 -3.83 7.00
C LYS A 31 10.02 -3.48 5.52
N GLY A 32 9.22 -2.52 5.09
CA GLY A 32 9.39 -1.88 3.78
C GLY A 32 8.09 -1.63 3.01
N LYS A 33 6.98 -2.26 3.40
CA LYS A 33 5.75 -2.35 2.58
C LYS A 33 5.17 -0.97 2.30
N SER A 34 4.86 -0.22 3.35
CA SER A 34 4.36 1.15 3.24
C SER A 34 5.40 2.07 2.61
N THR A 35 6.67 1.99 3.03
CA THR A 35 7.72 2.84 2.45
C THR A 35 7.93 2.61 0.95
N ALA A 36 7.74 1.39 0.45
CA ALA A 36 7.79 1.09 -0.98
C ALA A 36 6.58 1.70 -1.72
N ALA A 37 5.39 1.62 -1.13
CA ALA A 37 4.19 2.25 -1.67
C ALA A 37 4.32 3.80 -1.69
N PHE A 38 4.88 4.41 -0.64
CA PHE A 38 5.18 5.85 -0.61
C PHE A 38 6.26 6.23 -1.63
N GLY A 39 7.31 5.42 -1.80
CA GLY A 39 8.30 5.63 -2.84
C GLY A 39 7.71 5.56 -4.25
N LEU A 40 6.77 4.64 -4.48
CA LEU A 40 6.01 4.55 -5.72
C LEU A 40 5.11 5.78 -5.93
N ALA A 41 4.41 6.22 -4.89
CA ALA A 41 3.60 7.43 -4.92
C ALA A 41 4.42 8.66 -5.28
N LEU A 42 5.59 8.83 -4.65
CA LEU A 42 6.54 9.89 -4.96
C LEU A 42 7.04 9.80 -6.41
N ARG A 43 7.33 8.60 -6.92
CA ARG A 43 7.74 8.39 -8.31
C ARG A 43 6.64 8.79 -9.30
N ALA A 44 5.40 8.40 -9.05
CA ALA A 44 4.27 8.77 -9.89
C ALA A 44 4.03 10.28 -9.88
N HIS A 45 4.01 10.88 -8.68
CA HIS A 45 3.83 12.33 -8.51
C HIS A 45 4.96 13.13 -9.17
N GLY A 46 6.22 12.71 -9.04
CA GLY A 46 7.36 13.33 -9.73
C GLY A 46 7.31 13.24 -11.26
N ARG A 47 6.37 12.47 -11.82
CA ARG A 47 6.04 12.44 -13.25
C ARG A 47 4.75 13.19 -13.58
N GLY A 48 4.29 14.07 -12.68
CA GLY A 48 3.09 14.89 -12.85
C GLY A 48 1.79 14.08 -12.82
N LYS A 49 1.79 12.89 -12.21
CA LYS A 49 0.59 12.05 -12.14
C LYS A 49 -0.21 12.33 -10.86
N PRO A 50 -1.55 12.35 -10.93
CA PRO A 50 -2.39 12.49 -9.75
C PRO A 50 -2.32 11.23 -8.87
N VAL A 51 -2.07 11.41 -7.58
CA VAL A 51 -1.90 10.34 -6.59
C VAL A 51 -2.75 10.64 -5.37
N LEU A 52 -3.39 9.61 -4.81
CA LEU A 52 -4.09 9.70 -3.53
C LEU A 52 -3.70 8.52 -2.64
N ILE A 53 -3.47 8.80 -1.35
CA ILE A 53 -3.08 7.79 -0.36
C ILE A 53 -4.12 7.70 0.74
N TYR A 54 -4.55 6.47 1.01
CA TYR A 54 -5.41 6.11 2.12
C TYR A 54 -4.66 5.22 3.11
N GLN A 55 -4.67 5.58 4.39
CA GLN A 55 -4.06 4.78 5.46
C GLN A 55 -5.13 4.23 6.40
N PHE A 56 -5.39 2.92 6.35
CA PHE A 56 -6.49 2.28 7.06
C PHE A 56 -6.28 2.20 8.59
N MET A 57 -5.03 2.27 9.06
CA MET A 57 -4.69 2.11 10.48
C MET A 57 -4.29 3.42 11.16
N LYS A 58 -4.23 4.54 10.43
CA LYS A 58 -3.79 5.83 10.98
C LYS A 58 -4.99 6.76 11.19
N VAL A 59 -4.95 7.52 12.27
CA VAL A 59 -5.95 8.57 12.55
C VAL A 59 -5.87 9.72 11.53
N PRO A 60 -6.96 10.45 11.25
CA PRO A 60 -6.92 11.61 10.35
C PRO A 60 -5.93 12.71 10.77
N SER A 61 -5.65 12.82 12.07
CA SER A 61 -4.71 13.78 12.64
C SER A 61 -3.25 13.29 12.65
N ALA A 62 -2.95 12.16 12.03
CA ALA A 62 -1.60 11.62 11.94
C ALA A 62 -0.62 12.61 11.27
N ARG A 63 0.62 12.64 11.78
CA ARG A 63 1.68 13.58 11.37
C ARG A 63 3.07 12.92 11.35
N PHE A 64 3.16 11.76 10.70
CA PHE A 64 4.42 11.04 10.48
C PHE A 64 5.27 11.70 9.37
N GLY A 65 6.51 11.25 9.17
CA GLY A 65 7.43 11.84 8.19
C GLY A 65 6.86 11.97 6.77
N GLU A 66 6.17 10.93 6.29
CA GLU A 66 5.50 10.92 4.98
C GLU A 66 4.42 11.99 4.88
N HIS A 67 3.64 12.23 5.95
CA HIS A 67 2.60 13.27 5.96
C HIS A 67 3.20 14.65 5.74
N ARG A 68 4.30 14.94 6.45
CA ARG A 68 4.96 16.25 6.38
C ARG A 68 5.49 16.55 4.99
N ILE A 69 6.15 15.58 4.35
CA ILE A 69 6.72 15.81 3.02
C ILE A 69 5.66 15.75 1.91
N PHE A 70 4.68 14.87 2.00
CA PHE A 70 3.60 14.78 1.00
C PHE A 70 2.68 16.01 1.02
N GLU A 71 2.43 16.61 2.20
CA GLU A 71 1.74 17.90 2.32
C GLU A 71 2.47 19.02 1.56
N GLN A 72 3.80 19.11 1.70
CA GLN A 72 4.61 20.09 0.96
C GLN A 72 4.60 19.85 -0.55
N LEU A 73 4.48 18.59 -0.97
CA LEU A 73 4.40 18.20 -2.38
C LEU A 73 2.97 18.31 -2.95
N GLY A 74 1.96 18.60 -2.12
CA GLY A 74 0.57 18.65 -2.56
C GLY A 74 -0.02 17.28 -2.91
N VAL A 75 0.53 16.20 -2.35
CA VAL A 75 -0.02 14.84 -2.50
C VAL A 75 -0.86 14.49 -1.28
N PRO A 76 -2.18 14.29 -1.41
CA PRO A 76 -3.01 14.07 -0.22
C PRO A 76 -2.78 12.68 0.40
N ILE A 77 -2.69 12.66 1.73
CA ILE A 77 -2.71 11.44 2.56
C ILE A 77 -3.91 11.56 3.50
N VAL A 78 -4.76 10.54 3.51
CA VAL A 78 -5.97 10.49 4.33
C VAL A 78 -5.87 9.31 5.30
N GLY A 79 -5.78 9.62 6.60
CA GLY A 79 -5.96 8.63 7.65
C GLY A 79 -7.43 8.25 7.79
N LEU A 80 -7.72 6.94 7.80
CA LEU A 80 -9.08 6.39 7.82
C LEU A 80 -9.43 5.63 9.10
N GLY A 81 -8.44 5.35 9.95
CA GLY A 81 -8.63 4.57 11.16
C GLY A 81 -8.76 5.42 12.42
N ASP A 82 -8.89 4.74 13.56
CA ASP A 82 -8.82 5.31 14.91
C ASP A 82 -7.44 5.13 15.56
N GLY A 83 -6.47 4.60 14.80
CA GLY A 83 -5.09 4.34 15.23
C GLY A 83 -4.82 2.85 15.38
N PHE A 84 -3.95 2.50 16.34
CA PHE A 84 -3.58 1.11 16.57
C PHE A 84 -4.78 0.30 17.08
N SER A 85 -5.38 -0.49 16.19
CA SER A 85 -6.61 -1.28 16.47
C SER A 85 -6.52 -2.19 17.68
N TRP A 86 -5.33 -2.72 18.01
CA TRP A 86 -5.14 -3.57 19.20
C TRP A 86 -5.19 -2.82 20.53
N LYS A 87 -5.27 -1.48 20.50
CA LYS A 87 -5.58 -0.65 21.67
C LYS A 87 -7.03 -0.16 21.65
N SER A 88 -7.79 -0.45 20.58
CA SER A 88 -9.18 -0.03 20.48
C SER A 88 -10.01 -0.75 21.55
N LYS A 89 -10.84 0.03 22.24
CA LYS A 89 -11.82 -0.48 23.20
C LYS A 89 -13.17 -0.74 22.53
N ASP A 90 -13.34 -0.29 21.29
CA ASP A 90 -14.57 -0.38 20.51
C ASP A 90 -14.25 -0.86 19.09
N LEU A 91 -14.26 -2.18 18.93
CA LEU A 91 -13.95 -2.83 17.65
C LEU A 91 -15.02 -2.58 16.59
N GLU A 92 -16.28 -2.35 16.98
CA GLU A 92 -17.34 -2.06 16.01
C GLU A 92 -17.13 -0.68 15.42
N HIS A 93 -16.74 0.31 16.24
CA HIS A 93 -16.34 1.62 15.73
C HIS A 93 -15.15 1.52 14.77
N SER A 94 -14.09 0.79 15.13
CA SER A 94 -12.93 0.57 14.25
C SER A 94 -13.33 -0.10 12.93
N ALA A 95 -14.23 -1.10 12.98
CA ALA A 95 -14.73 -1.77 11.79
C ALA A 95 -15.57 -0.85 10.91
N GLN A 96 -16.42 -0.02 11.51
CA GLN A 96 -17.23 0.97 10.81
C GLN A 96 -16.37 2.00 10.06
N LEU A 97 -15.34 2.54 10.73
CA LEU A 97 -14.38 3.45 10.10
C LEU A 97 -13.66 2.79 8.91
N ALA A 98 -13.29 1.52 9.03
CA ALA A 98 -12.67 0.79 7.93
C ALA A 98 -13.62 0.61 6.73
N ARG A 99 -14.91 0.34 6.96
CA ARG A 99 -15.93 0.25 5.90
C ARG A 99 -16.15 1.61 5.22
N GLU A 100 -16.24 2.69 5.97
CA GLU A 100 -16.36 4.05 5.43
C GLU A 100 -15.09 4.46 4.66
N GLY A 101 -13.94 4.10 5.18
CA GLY A 101 -12.66 4.31 4.52
C GLY A 101 -12.54 3.54 3.21
N TRP A 102 -13.00 2.29 3.18
CA TRP A 102 -13.10 1.51 1.95
C TRP A 102 -14.04 2.18 0.94
N ALA A 103 -15.23 2.62 1.35
CA ALA A 103 -16.18 3.28 0.44
C ALA A 103 -15.58 4.54 -0.22
N LYS A 104 -14.78 5.32 0.51
CA LYS A 104 -14.05 6.47 -0.06
C LYS A 104 -13.00 6.02 -1.08
N ALA A 105 -12.19 5.03 -0.72
CA ALA A 105 -11.15 4.50 -1.60
C ALA A 105 -11.73 3.89 -2.88
N GLU A 106 -12.81 3.12 -2.78
CA GLU A 106 -13.53 2.55 -3.91
C GLU A 106 -14.05 3.64 -4.84
N ALA A 107 -14.68 4.69 -4.31
CA ALA A 107 -15.15 5.82 -5.11
C ALA A 107 -14.01 6.50 -5.87
N THR A 108 -12.85 6.71 -5.23
CA THR A 108 -11.65 7.27 -5.90
C THR A 108 -11.12 6.37 -7.00
N ILE A 109 -11.04 5.05 -6.75
CA ILE A 109 -10.56 4.09 -7.76
C ILE A 109 -11.50 4.11 -8.97
N ARG A 110 -12.81 4.07 -8.74
CA ARG A 110 -13.82 4.01 -9.79
C ARG A 110 -13.97 5.31 -10.57
N SER A 111 -13.65 6.47 -9.98
CA SER A 111 -13.74 7.75 -10.70
C SER A 111 -12.76 7.85 -11.86
N GLY A 112 -11.59 7.19 -11.74
CA GLY A 112 -10.55 7.23 -12.76
C GLY A 112 -9.74 8.53 -12.80
N ASP A 113 -9.99 9.47 -11.88
CA ASP A 113 -9.30 10.76 -11.86
C ASP A 113 -7.84 10.65 -11.38
N HIS A 114 -7.54 9.59 -10.64
CA HIS A 114 -6.22 9.36 -10.06
C HIS A 114 -5.46 8.29 -10.85
N PHE A 115 -4.20 8.58 -11.13
CA PHE A 115 -3.31 7.63 -11.79
C PHE A 115 -2.90 6.51 -10.83
N LEU A 116 -2.69 6.84 -9.56
CA LEU A 116 -2.33 5.88 -8.51
C LEU A 116 -3.14 6.12 -7.24
N VAL A 117 -3.75 5.04 -6.73
CA VAL A 117 -4.37 5.00 -5.40
C VAL A 117 -3.58 4.04 -4.51
N VAL A 118 -3.13 4.52 -3.36
CA VAL A 118 -2.44 3.71 -2.35
C VAL A 118 -3.42 3.34 -1.24
N LEU A 119 -3.57 2.05 -0.99
CA LEU A 119 -4.37 1.47 0.10
C LEU A 119 -3.42 0.90 1.15
N ASP A 120 -2.85 1.81 1.96
CA ASP A 120 -1.86 1.46 2.96
C ASP A 120 -2.54 0.78 4.16
N GLU A 121 -2.00 -0.39 4.51
CA GLU A 121 -2.43 -1.25 5.62
C GLU A 121 -3.87 -1.76 5.54
N ILE A 122 -4.45 -1.83 4.34
CA ILE A 122 -5.79 -2.39 4.08
C ILE A 122 -5.89 -3.89 4.42
N MET A 123 -4.77 -4.63 4.45
CA MET A 123 -4.82 -6.06 4.77
C MET A 123 -5.33 -6.34 6.18
N TYR A 124 -5.17 -5.41 7.12
CA TYR A 124 -5.67 -5.58 8.48
C TYR A 124 -7.21 -5.61 8.53
N PRO A 125 -7.94 -4.58 8.05
CA PRO A 125 -9.40 -4.66 7.92
C PRO A 125 -9.93 -5.88 7.16
N LEU A 126 -9.25 -6.30 6.10
CA LEU A 126 -9.63 -7.50 5.34
C LEU A 126 -9.52 -8.76 6.19
N ARG A 127 -8.37 -8.96 6.84
CA ARG A 127 -8.12 -10.13 7.69
C ARG A 127 -8.99 -10.19 8.94
N TYR A 128 -9.33 -9.03 9.50
CA TYR A 128 -10.21 -8.94 10.66
C TYR A 128 -11.69 -9.06 10.30
N GLY A 129 -12.04 -9.18 9.02
CA GLY A 129 -13.41 -9.30 8.55
C GLY A 129 -14.22 -8.00 8.66
N TRP A 130 -13.55 -6.86 8.81
CA TRP A 130 -14.21 -5.55 8.93
C TRP A 130 -14.67 -5.03 7.57
N VAL A 131 -13.82 -5.23 6.57
CA VAL A 131 -14.10 -4.97 5.16
C VAL A 131 -14.21 -6.32 4.44
N PRO A 132 -15.36 -6.63 3.82
CA PRO A 132 -15.50 -7.86 3.04
C PRO A 132 -14.53 -7.88 1.85
N LEU A 133 -13.92 -9.04 1.59
CA LEU A 133 -12.91 -9.18 0.53
C LEU A 133 -13.49 -9.03 -0.88
N GLU A 134 -14.64 -9.63 -1.17
CA GLU A 134 -15.18 -9.67 -2.54
C GLU A 134 -15.47 -8.28 -3.13
N PRO A 135 -16.07 -7.30 -2.40
CA PRO A 135 -16.18 -5.92 -2.89
C PRO A 135 -14.84 -5.29 -3.27
N VAL A 136 -13.76 -5.60 -2.54
CA VAL A 136 -12.41 -5.13 -2.89
C VAL A 136 -11.93 -5.77 -4.18
N LEU A 137 -12.07 -7.09 -4.32
CA LEU A 137 -11.70 -7.79 -5.55
C LEU A 137 -12.50 -7.28 -6.75
N ALA A 138 -13.82 -7.11 -6.61
CA ALA A 138 -14.69 -6.59 -7.65
C ALA A 138 -14.27 -5.17 -8.10
N CYS A 139 -14.04 -4.26 -7.15
CA CYS A 139 -13.54 -2.92 -7.45
C CYS A 139 -12.21 -2.97 -8.22
N LEU A 140 -11.27 -3.83 -7.80
CA LEU A 140 -9.98 -3.97 -8.48
C LEU A 140 -10.13 -4.54 -9.89
N ARG A 141 -11.02 -5.51 -10.13
CA ARG A 141 -11.28 -6.07 -11.49
C ARG A 141 -11.92 -5.03 -12.41
N GLU A 142 -12.85 -4.24 -11.88
CA GLU A 142 -13.70 -3.33 -12.66
C GLU A 142 -13.14 -1.90 -12.78
N ARG A 143 -12.04 -1.59 -12.07
CA ARG A 143 -11.45 -0.24 -12.09
C ARG A 143 -11.16 0.23 -13.53
N PRO A 144 -11.19 1.55 -13.79
CA PRO A 144 -10.74 2.09 -15.06
C PRO A 144 -9.33 1.60 -15.40
N SER A 145 -9.13 1.18 -16.65
CA SER A 145 -7.96 0.38 -17.05
C SER A 145 -6.63 1.10 -16.90
N HIS A 146 -6.61 2.43 -16.73
CA HIS A 146 -5.41 3.23 -16.51
C HIS A 146 -5.07 3.46 -15.03
N VAL A 147 -5.95 3.10 -14.10
CA VAL A 147 -5.76 3.34 -12.66
C VAL A 147 -4.86 2.25 -12.08
N HIS A 148 -3.77 2.70 -11.44
CA HIS A 148 -2.91 1.84 -10.64
C HIS A 148 -3.40 1.81 -9.19
N VAL A 149 -3.35 0.63 -8.57
CA VAL A 149 -3.68 0.47 -7.14
C VAL A 149 -2.56 -0.30 -6.47
N VAL A 150 -2.06 0.20 -5.34
CA VAL A 150 -1.11 -0.53 -4.50
C VAL A 150 -1.71 -0.79 -3.14
N LEU A 151 -1.67 -2.04 -2.70
CA LEU A 151 -2.19 -2.49 -1.41
C LEU A 151 -1.04 -2.95 -0.54
N THR A 152 -1.01 -2.53 0.71
CA THR A 152 0.05 -2.90 1.66
C THR A 152 -0.53 -3.59 2.89
N GLY A 153 0.31 -4.42 3.52
CA GLY A 153 0.04 -4.98 4.84
C GLY A 153 0.37 -6.47 4.93
N ARG A 154 0.34 -7.01 6.14
CA ARG A 154 0.75 -8.40 6.42
C ARG A 154 -0.35 -9.41 6.09
N GLY A 155 0.02 -10.51 5.44
CA GLY A 155 -0.88 -11.63 5.16
C GLY A 155 -1.97 -11.27 4.16
N ALA A 156 -1.57 -10.88 2.95
CA ALA A 156 -2.50 -10.66 1.86
C ALA A 156 -3.33 -11.94 1.58
N PRO A 157 -4.68 -11.84 1.42
CA PRO A 157 -5.51 -12.97 1.03
C PRO A 157 -5.06 -13.61 -0.29
N ALA A 158 -5.22 -14.93 -0.42
CA ALA A 158 -4.76 -15.67 -1.60
C ALA A 158 -5.43 -15.17 -2.89
N GLU A 159 -6.71 -14.85 -2.82
CA GLU A 159 -7.52 -14.33 -3.93
C GLU A 159 -7.03 -12.95 -4.38
N LEU A 160 -6.50 -12.14 -3.46
CA LEU A 160 -5.89 -10.85 -3.78
C LEU A 160 -4.51 -11.03 -4.42
N ILE A 161 -3.73 -12.01 -3.96
CA ILE A 161 -2.44 -12.38 -4.56
C ILE A 161 -2.65 -12.86 -6.00
N GLU A 162 -3.64 -13.71 -6.23
CA GLU A 162 -3.97 -14.23 -7.56
C GLU A 162 -4.43 -13.13 -8.51
N LEU A 163 -5.21 -12.16 -8.01
CA LEU A 163 -5.69 -11.03 -8.81
C LEU A 163 -4.58 -10.02 -9.15
N ALA A 164 -3.57 -9.87 -8.30
CA ALA A 164 -2.58 -8.82 -8.42
C ALA A 164 -1.61 -9.04 -9.61
N ASP A 165 -1.27 -7.95 -10.29
CA ASP A 165 -0.31 -7.97 -11.40
C ASP A 165 1.13 -8.13 -10.90
N THR A 166 1.41 -7.71 -9.66
CA THR A 166 2.72 -7.89 -9.03
C THR A 166 2.54 -8.01 -7.53
N VAL A 167 3.12 -9.05 -6.96
CA VAL A 167 3.17 -9.28 -5.52
C VAL A 167 4.62 -9.28 -5.08
N THR A 168 4.94 -8.49 -4.07
CA THR A 168 6.23 -8.54 -3.41
C THR A 168 6.02 -8.93 -1.96
N GLU A 169 6.58 -10.06 -1.57
CA GLU A 169 6.66 -10.47 -0.18
C GLU A 169 7.98 -9.97 0.42
N MET A 170 7.88 -9.06 1.37
CA MET A 170 9.02 -8.61 2.14
C MET A 170 9.27 -9.62 3.25
N THR A 171 10.19 -10.55 3.03
CA THR A 171 10.59 -11.53 4.03
C THR A 171 11.43 -10.86 5.12
N LEU A 172 11.12 -11.17 6.39
CA LEU A 172 11.90 -10.70 7.53
C LEU A 172 13.20 -11.51 7.66
N VAL A 173 14.24 -11.12 6.93
CA VAL A 173 15.57 -11.76 7.05
C VAL A 173 16.27 -11.35 8.36
N LYS A 174 16.17 -10.07 8.72
CA LYS A 174 16.70 -9.51 9.97
C LYS A 174 15.99 -8.21 10.31
N HIS A 175 15.77 -7.93 11.60
CA HIS A 175 15.26 -6.64 12.06
C HIS A 175 16.11 -6.10 13.22
N HIS A 176 16.34 -4.78 13.27
CA HIS A 176 17.09 -4.16 14.36
C HIS A 176 16.39 -4.37 15.73
N TYR A 177 15.06 -4.46 15.74
CA TYR A 177 14.27 -4.74 16.93
C TYR A 177 14.63 -6.08 17.59
N GLN A 178 14.97 -7.11 16.80
CA GLN A 178 15.42 -8.41 17.32
C GLN A 178 16.78 -8.31 18.01
N ALA A 179 17.56 -7.26 17.73
CA ALA A 179 18.80 -6.94 18.42
C ALA A 179 18.60 -5.96 19.58
N GLY A 180 17.35 -5.68 19.99
CA GLY A 180 17.03 -4.77 21.09
C GLY A 180 17.13 -3.28 20.74
N VAL A 181 17.38 -2.92 19.47
CA VAL A 181 17.45 -1.52 19.03
C VAL A 181 16.01 -0.98 18.89
N PRO A 182 15.64 0.11 19.60
CA PRO A 182 14.29 0.66 19.55
C PRO A 182 13.98 1.31 18.19
N ALA A 183 12.70 1.62 17.96
CA ALA A 183 12.26 2.41 16.82
C ALA A 183 12.99 3.76 16.78
N GLN A 184 13.40 4.17 15.58
CA GLN A 184 14.13 5.42 15.36
C GLN A 184 13.27 6.40 14.56
N ARG A 185 13.28 7.66 14.99
CA ARG A 185 12.57 8.74 14.30
C ARG A 185 13.12 8.88 12.88
N GLY A 186 12.23 8.93 11.90
CA GLY A 186 12.56 8.94 10.46
C GLY A 186 12.85 7.55 9.87
N ILE A 187 12.83 6.48 10.66
CA ILE A 187 13.03 5.09 10.20
C ILE A 187 11.78 4.22 10.39
N GLU A 188 11.15 4.29 11.57
CA GLU A 188 10.00 3.44 12.00
C GLU A 188 8.77 4.25 12.50
N ASP A 189 8.86 5.59 12.39
CA ASP A 189 7.91 6.63 12.85
C ASP A 189 6.48 6.17 13.26
#